data_AF-A0A1M6RIS6-F1
#
_entry.id   AF-A0A1M6RIS6-F1
#
_cell.length_a   1.000
_cell.length_b   1.000
_cell.length_c   1.000
_cell.angle_alpha   90.00
_cell.angle_beta   90.00
_cell.angle_gamma   90.00
#
_symmetry.space_group_name_H-M   'P 1'
#
loop_
_entity.id
_entity.type
_entity.pdbx_description
1 polymer ?
#
loop_
_entity_poly.entity_id
_entity_poly.type
_entity_poly.pdbx_seq_one_letter_code
_entity_poly.pdbx_strand_id
1 'polypeptide(L)'
;MRLVWGIKTTRTVETVGLKQYIHNIKLQTGMAKCSDYIALIHDVIDNQSSPAQEVYLRRHLKLCLKCVDKLNLEQELKKAIQHKMTNKEVPAGLAESIRSKIEKSTF
;
A
#
# COMPACT_ATOMS: atom_id res chain seq x y z
N MET A 1 -13.43 21.91 -56.34
CA MET A 1 -13.67 20.64 -55.62
C MET A 1 -12.34 19.98 -55.30
N ARG A 2 -11.94 19.91 -54.02
CA ARG A 2 -10.85 19.04 -53.53
C ARG A 2 -11.28 18.48 -52.18
N LEU A 3 -11.39 17.15 -52.11
CA LEU A 3 -11.90 16.41 -50.96
C LEU A 3 -10.86 16.42 -49.84
N VAL A 4 -11.25 16.94 -48.68
CA VAL A 4 -10.48 16.85 -47.43
C VAL A 4 -10.63 15.42 -46.91
N TRP A 5 -9.58 14.61 -47.01
CA TRP A 5 -9.55 13.29 -46.38
C TRP A 5 -9.32 13.47 -44.88
N GLY A 6 -10.40 13.45 -44.10
CA GLY A 6 -10.36 13.38 -42.66
C GLY A 6 -9.90 12.00 -42.20
N ILE A 7 -8.61 11.85 -41.91
CA ILE A 7 -8.10 10.69 -41.19
C ILE A 7 -8.63 10.80 -39.75
N LYS A 8 -9.77 10.16 -39.47
CA LYS A 8 -10.29 10.01 -38.11
C LYS A 8 -9.35 9.07 -37.37
N THR A 9 -8.37 9.64 -36.68
CA THR A 9 -7.42 8.88 -35.86
C THR A 9 -8.15 8.19 -34.72
N THR A 10 -8.15 6.86 -34.70
CA THR A 10 -8.58 5.96 -33.62
C THR A 10 -7.67 6.01 -32.37
N ARG A 11 -7.02 7.16 -32.12
CA ARG A 11 -5.83 7.30 -31.26
C ARG A 11 -6.11 7.36 -29.74
N THR A 12 -7.36 7.30 -29.32
CA THR A 12 -7.74 7.53 -27.92
C THR A 12 -7.71 6.27 -27.05
N VAL A 13 -7.97 5.08 -27.59
CA VAL A 13 -8.07 3.85 -26.77
C VAL A 13 -6.70 3.23 -26.49
N GLU A 14 -5.80 3.21 -27.47
CA GLU A 14 -4.45 2.64 -27.32
C GLU A 14 -3.56 3.44 -26.35
N THR A 15 -3.76 4.77 -26.28
CA THR A 15 -2.93 5.65 -25.44
C THR A 15 -3.22 5.53 -23.95
N VAL A 16 -4.41 5.02 -23.56
CA VAL A 16 -4.77 4.80 -22.15
C VAL A 16 -4.00 3.58 -21.61
N GLY A 17 -3.93 2.49 -22.37
CA GLY A 17 -3.22 1.27 -21.96
C GLY A 17 -1.72 1.50 -21.77
N LEU A 18 -1.08 2.23 -22.69
CA LEU A 18 0.36 2.53 -22.59
C LEU A 18 0.69 3.35 -21.33
N LYS A 19 -0.15 4.33 -20.99
CA LYS A 19 0.06 5.16 -19.79
C LYS A 19 -0.02 4.33 -18.51
N GLN A 20 -1.01 3.44 -18.42
CA GLN A 20 -1.15 2.56 -17.26
C GLN A 20 0.03 1.60 -17.15
N TYR A 21 0.47 1.02 -18.26
CA TYR A 21 1.65 0.15 -18.28
C TYR A 21 2.89 0.87 -17.77
N ILE A 22 3.18 2.07 -18.28
CA ILE A 22 4.33 2.88 -17.84
C ILE A 22 4.23 3.23 -16.35
N HIS A 23 3.04 3.58 -15.86
CA HIS A 23 2.81 3.86 -14.45
C HIS A 23 3.12 2.64 -13.57
N ASN A 24 2.64 1.46 -13.96
CA ASN A 24 2.92 0.21 -13.25
C ASN A 24 4.42 -0.09 -13.21
N ILE A 25 5.13 0.09 -14.32
CA ILE A 25 6.59 -0.09 -14.37
C ILE A 25 7.30 0.88 -13.43
N LYS A 26 6.88 2.16 -13.41
CA LYS A 26 7.44 3.16 -12.47
C LYS A 26 7.22 2.75 -11.01
N LEU A 27 6.04 2.22 -10.69
CA LEU A 27 5.72 1.75 -9.35
C LEU A 27 6.63 0.56 -8.96
N GLN A 28 6.76 -0.41 -9.86
CA GLN A 28 7.60 -1.59 -9.66
C GLN A 28 9.08 -1.22 -9.51
N THR A 29 9.57 -0.22 -10.24
CA THR A 29 10.99 0.21 -10.21
C THR A 29 11.32 1.16 -9.06
N GLY A 30 10.33 1.67 -8.32
CA GLY A 30 10.56 2.66 -7.26
C GLY A 30 10.57 4.12 -7.74
N MET A 31 10.34 4.35 -9.04
CA MET A 31 10.48 5.65 -9.71
C MET A 31 9.14 6.39 -9.90
N ALA A 32 8.04 5.84 -9.39
CA ALA A 32 6.76 6.55 -9.37
C ALA A 32 6.80 7.75 -8.42
N LYS A 33 5.78 8.61 -8.48
CA LYS A 33 5.73 9.82 -7.65
C LYS A 33 5.45 9.41 -6.20
N CYS A 34 5.90 10.23 -5.24
CA CYS A 34 5.62 9.96 -3.82
C CYS A 34 4.12 9.79 -3.53
N SER A 35 3.25 10.53 -4.24
CA SER A 35 1.79 10.40 -4.11
C SER A 35 1.28 8.99 -4.39
N ASP A 36 1.93 8.26 -5.30
CA ASP A 36 1.56 6.88 -5.65
C ASP A 36 1.89 5.90 -4.51
N TYR A 37 2.84 6.25 -3.63
CA TYR A 37 3.26 5.41 -2.50
C TYR A 37 2.55 5.74 -1.19
N ILE A 38 1.82 6.85 -1.09
CA ILE A 38 1.16 7.24 0.17
C ILE A 38 0.14 6.19 0.61
N ALA A 39 -0.73 5.74 -0.30
CA ALA A 39 -1.70 4.70 -0.01
C ALA A 39 -0.99 3.40 0.39
N LEU A 40 0.04 3.02 -0.36
CA LEU A 40 0.81 1.82 -0.08
C LEU A 40 1.55 1.87 1.27
N ILE A 41 2.01 3.04 1.71
CA ILE A 41 2.58 3.21 3.06
C ILE A 41 1.55 2.84 4.12
N HIS A 42 0.30 3.29 3.97
CA HIS A 42 -0.76 2.95 4.92
C HIS A 42 -1.06 1.45 4.89
N ASP A 43 -1.20 0.86 3.70
CA ASP A 43 -1.46 -0.59 3.55
C ASP A 43 -0.37 -1.44 4.21
N VAL A 44 0.90 -1.05 4.03
CA VAL A 44 2.05 -1.74 4.65
C VAL A 44 2.01 -1.61 6.16
N ILE A 45 1.72 -0.43 6.68
CA ILE A 45 1.61 -0.21 8.12
C ILE A 45 0.49 -1.06 8.73
N ASP A 46 -0.62 -1.21 8.02
CA ASP A 46 -1.78 -1.98 8.47
C ASP A 46 -1.71 -3.48 8.16
N ASN A 47 -0.58 -3.95 7.63
CA ASN A 47 -0.38 -5.35 7.19
C ASN A 47 -1.43 -5.80 6.16
N GLN A 48 -1.92 -4.89 5.33
CA GLN A 48 -2.88 -5.13 4.24
C GLN A 48 -2.20 -5.19 2.86
N SER A 49 -0.89 -5.01 2.80
CA SER A 49 -0.11 -5.11 1.57
C SER A 49 0.27 -6.55 1.21
N SER A 50 0.41 -6.82 -0.08
CA SER A 50 1.07 -8.02 -0.58
C SER A 50 2.60 -7.92 -0.49
N PRO A 51 3.33 -9.05 -0.45
CA PRO A 51 4.80 -9.05 -0.44
C PRO A 51 5.43 -8.33 -1.64
N ALA A 52 4.78 -8.40 -2.81
CA ALA A 52 5.25 -7.69 -4.01
C ALA A 52 5.18 -6.17 -3.83
N GLN A 53 4.09 -5.68 -3.23
CA GLN A 53 3.92 -4.26 -2.96
C GLN A 53 4.93 -3.74 -1.93
N GLU A 54 5.24 -4.51 -0.89
CA GLU A 54 6.31 -4.17 0.07
C GLU A 54 7.67 -4.00 -0.63
N VAL A 55 7.98 -4.86 -1.60
CA VAL A 55 9.20 -4.73 -2.41
C VAL A 55 9.19 -3.43 -3.22
N TYR A 56 8.06 -3.05 -3.80
CA TYR A 56 7.94 -1.79 -4.56
C TYR A 56 8.16 -0.57 -3.67
N LEU A 57 7.52 -0.55 -2.49
CA LEU A 57 7.72 0.50 -1.51
C LEU A 57 9.18 0.56 -1.06
N ARG A 58 9.79 -0.59 -0.74
CA ARG A 58 11.20 -0.66 -0.33
C ARG A 58 12.14 -0.09 -1.39
N ARG A 59 11.88 -0.31 -2.69
CA ARG A 59 12.66 0.29 -3.77
C ARG A 59 12.55 1.81 -3.77
N HIS A 60 11.35 2.36 -3.60
CA HIS A 60 11.15 3.81 -3.53
C HIS A 60 11.80 4.44 -2.30
N LEU A 61 11.68 3.80 -1.12
CA LEU A 61 12.26 4.30 0.13
C LEU A 61 13.79 4.41 0.07
N LYS A 62 14.47 3.57 -0.72
CA LYS A 62 15.92 3.70 -0.95
C LYS A 62 16.31 4.97 -1.69
N LEU A 63 15.38 5.60 -2.40
CA LEU A 63 15.61 6.75 -3.26
C LEU A 63 14.97 8.04 -2.73
N CYS A 64 14.08 7.95 -1.73
CA CYS A 64 13.22 9.05 -1.32
C CYS A 64 13.13 9.18 0.21
N LEU A 65 13.97 10.06 0.78
CA LEU A 65 13.96 10.37 2.22
C LEU A 65 12.61 10.89 2.70
N LYS A 66 11.91 11.70 1.90
CA LYS A 66 10.57 12.22 2.26
C LYS A 66 9.56 11.10 2.54
N CYS A 67 9.61 10.00 1.78
CA CYS A 67 8.72 8.87 2.00
C CYS A 67 9.17 8.00 3.19
N VAL A 68 10.47 7.97 3.49
CA VAL A 68 10.99 7.35 4.72
C VAL A 68 10.47 8.11 5.94
N ASP A 69 10.56 9.44 5.94
CA ASP A 69 10.04 10.27 7.04
C ASP A 69 8.54 10.07 7.24
N LYS A 70 7.77 10.01 6.15
CA LYS A 70 6.34 9.73 6.22
C LYS A 70 6.07 8.35 6.83
N LEU A 71 6.75 7.30 6.36
CA LEU A 71 6.59 5.94 6.92
C LEU A 71 6.87 5.94 8.43
N ASN A 72 7.96 6.57 8.86
CA ASN A 72 8.32 6.64 10.28
C ASN A 72 7.26 7.37 11.10
N LEU A 73 6.77 8.52 10.61
CA LEU A 73 5.70 9.28 11.26
C LEU A 73 4.43 8.45 11.47
N GLU A 74 3.97 7.76 10.43
CA GLU A 74 2.77 6.95 10.47
C GLU A 74 2.94 5.73 11.41
N GLN A 75 4.14 5.14 11.45
CA GLN A 75 4.47 4.07 12.40
C GLN A 75 4.45 4.56 13.86
N GLU A 76 5.04 5.72 14.14
CA GLU A 76 5.01 6.31 15.48
C GLU A 76 3.58 6.71 15.89
N LEU A 77 2.78 7.22 14.96
CA LEU A 77 1.36 7.50 15.20
C LEU A 77 0.59 6.22 15.56
N LYS A 78 0.79 5.12 14.81
CA LYS A 78 0.18 3.83 15.10
C LYS A 78 0.55 3.32 16.49
N LYS A 79 1.84 3.39 16.86
CA LYS A 79 2.31 3.01 18.21
C LYS A 79 1.65 3.86 19.30
N ALA A 80 1.57 5.17 19.11
CA ALA A 80 0.94 6.08 20.07
C ALA A 80 -0.55 5.76 20.28
N ILE A 81 -1.28 5.44 19.21
CA ILE A 81 -2.67 5.00 19.28
C ILE A 81 -2.77 3.67 20.01
N GLN A 82 -1.97 2.67 19.63
CA GLN A 82 -1.95 1.35 20.27
C GLN A 82 -1.70 1.47 21.77
N HIS A 83 -0.73 2.28 22.19
CA HIS A 83 -0.42 2.51 23.60
C HIS A 83 -1.61 3.08 24.39
N LYS A 84 -2.38 4.01 23.79
CA LYS A 84 -3.61 4.53 24.41
C LYS A 84 -4.72 3.48 24.49
N MET A 85 -4.77 2.53 23.57
CA MET A 85 -5.79 1.47 23.55
C MET A 85 -5.47 0.29 24.47
N THR A 86 -4.19 0.01 24.74
CA THR A 86 -3.75 -1.12 25.59
C THR A 86 -4.04 -0.91 27.08
N ASN A 87 -4.38 0.30 27.52
CA ASN A 87 -4.74 0.60 28.92
C ASN A 87 -6.22 0.30 29.25
N LYS A 88 -6.87 -0.56 28.46
CA LYS A 88 -8.24 -1.01 28.74
C LYS A 88 -8.21 -2.41 29.34
N GLU A 89 -8.97 -2.61 30.41
CA GLU A 89 -9.19 -3.94 30.96
C GLU A 89 -9.81 -4.85 29.90
N VAL A 90 -9.21 -6.03 29.71
CA VAL A 90 -9.79 -7.08 28.87
C VAL A 90 -10.87 -7.81 29.67
N PRO A 91 -11.92 -8.36 29.02
CA PRO A 91 -12.94 -9.13 29.72
C PRO A 91 -12.33 -10.26 30.56
N ALA A 92 -12.79 -10.39 31.80
CA ALA A 92 -12.38 -11.48 32.68
C ALA A 92 -12.67 -12.84 32.01
N GLY A 93 -11.73 -13.78 32.09
CA GLY A 93 -11.88 -15.12 31.49
C GLY A 93 -11.54 -15.21 29.99
N LEU A 94 -11.26 -14.09 29.31
CA LEU A 94 -10.91 -14.12 27.88
C LEU A 94 -9.60 -14.88 27.63
N ALA A 95 -8.59 -14.69 28.49
CA ALA A 95 -7.31 -15.38 28.37
C ALA A 95 -7.46 -16.90 28.55
N GLU A 96 -8.25 -17.34 29.53
CA GLU A 96 -8.59 -18.75 29.77
C GLU A 96 -9.33 -19.36 28.57
N SER A 97 -10.30 -18.63 28.02
CA SER A 97 -11.08 -19.05 26.85
C SER A 97 -10.19 -19.23 25.61
N ILE A 98 -9.29 -18.28 25.36
CA ILE A 98 -8.31 -18.35 24.26
C ILE A 98 -7.40 -19.57 24.45
N ARG A 99 -6.81 -19.73 25.65
CA ARG A 99 -5.92 -20.86 25.97
C ARG A 99 -6.60 -22.21 25.74
N SER A 100 -7.79 -22.40 26.31
CA SER A 100 -8.55 -23.64 26.15
C SER A 100 -8.87 -23.96 24.70
N LYS A 101 -9.09 -22.94 23.85
CA LYS A 101 -9.39 -23.14 22.44
C LYS A 101 -8.16 -23.51 21.61
N ILE A 102 -7.00 -22.90 21.90
CA ILE A 102 -5.72 -23.25 21.25
C ILE A 102 -5.32 -24.69 21.57
N GLU A 103 -5.43 -25.09 22.85
CA GLU A 103 -5.15 -26.46 23.28
C GLU A 103 -6.02 -27.47 22.54
N LYS A 104 -7.33 -27.22 22.45
CA LYS A 104 -8.27 -28.10 21.72
C LYS A 104 -8.06 -28.15 20.21
N SER A 105 -7.42 -27.16 19.61
CA SER A 105 -7.15 -27.12 18.15
C SER A 105 -5.80 -27.73 17.77
N THR A 106 -4.96 -28.09 18.74
CA THR A 106 -3.64 -28.70 18.51
C THR A 106 -3.66 -30.23 18.65
N PHE A 107 -4.85 -30.81 18.88
CA PHE A 107 -5.16 -32.25 18.83
C PHE A 107 -6.13 -32.53 17.68
#